data_AF-A0A8R2AI29-F1
#
_entry.id   AF-A0A8R2AI29-F1
#
_cell.length_a   1.000
_cell.length_b   1.000
_cell.length_c   1.000
_cell.angle_alpha   90.00
_cell.angle_beta   90.00
_cell.angle_gamma   90.00
#
_symmetry.space_group_name_H-M   'P 1'
#
loop_
_entity.id
_entity.type
_entity.pdbx_description
1 polymer ?
#
loop_
_entity_poly.entity_id
_entity_poly.type
_entity_poly.pdbx_seq_one_letter_code
_entity_poly.pdbx_strand_id
1 'polypeptide(L)'
;MSAQDVEYLETEEVYMQLNQSEVTGTDVGDDQDDHWDNNSTKTLLDLYLQNLDKFRSSKVKKKTVWAEIAHAVGNSPESCDKKFRNLKQTYVRLLKRRNRNEIVMIKWPYFEIFEQIYSENGEYRPDIQVKIQDNATETVTKAILSMAEPSKFEQEPDMGENSNGQSEESKRKLNRRRYTDFRKVALEMRNRQRTVEEKLDKLINIVQESNNIQRERNILFQQFLNSLNQT
;
A
#
# COMPACT_ATOMS: atom_id res chain seq x y z
N MET A 1 -2.32 18.38 41.17
CA MET A 1 -2.19 17.35 40.13
C MET A 1 -3.28 17.64 39.12
N SER A 2 -2.93 18.27 37.99
CA SER A 2 -3.93 18.67 36.97
C SER A 2 -4.10 17.51 36.00
N ALA A 3 -5.35 17.04 35.86
CA ALA A 3 -5.71 15.96 34.95
C ALA A 3 -5.48 16.42 33.49
N GLN A 4 -4.87 15.56 32.69
CA GLN A 4 -4.64 15.79 31.27
C GLN A 4 -5.93 15.48 30.50
N ASP A 5 -6.38 16.46 29.71
CA ASP A 5 -7.52 16.34 28.81
C ASP A 5 -7.24 15.27 27.74
N VAL A 6 -8.11 14.25 27.70
CA VAL A 6 -8.05 13.17 26.71
C VAL A 6 -8.87 13.60 25.49
N GLU A 7 -8.19 13.90 24.39
CA GLU A 7 -8.79 14.28 23.11
C GLU A 7 -9.40 13.04 22.42
N TYR A 8 -10.72 13.05 22.23
CA TYR A 8 -11.47 11.98 21.57
C TYR A 8 -11.61 12.29 20.07
N LEU A 9 -11.03 11.45 19.21
CA LEU A 9 -11.29 11.51 17.77
C LEU A 9 -12.58 10.75 17.40
N GLU A 10 -13.54 11.46 16.82
CA GLU A 10 -14.69 10.90 16.09
C GLU A 10 -14.19 10.17 14.83
N THR A 11 -14.02 8.85 14.96
CA THR A 11 -13.35 8.02 13.96
C THR A 11 -14.25 7.58 12.80
N GLU A 12 -15.54 7.94 12.76
CA GLU A 12 -16.44 7.46 11.70
C GLU A 12 -16.19 8.12 10.33
N GLU A 13 -15.86 9.42 10.27
CA GLU A 13 -15.67 10.11 8.98
C GLU A 13 -14.37 9.70 8.27
N VAL A 14 -13.31 9.43 9.03
CA VAL A 14 -12.00 8.98 8.48
C VAL A 14 -12.11 7.57 7.88
N TYR A 15 -13.07 6.75 8.35
CA TYR A 15 -13.28 5.39 7.88
C TYR A 15 -13.87 5.31 6.46
N MET A 16 -14.65 6.31 6.03
CA MET A 16 -15.33 6.29 4.74
C MET A 16 -14.50 6.90 3.60
N GLN A 17 -13.64 7.89 3.88
CA GLN A 17 -12.95 8.64 2.80
C GLN A 17 -11.65 8.02 2.29
N LEU A 18 -10.94 7.22 3.09
CA LEU A 18 -9.64 6.64 2.69
C LEU A 18 -9.74 5.33 1.90
N ASN A 19 -10.88 4.64 1.96
CA ASN A 19 -11.08 3.37 1.24
C ASN A 19 -11.46 3.56 -0.25
N GLN A 20 -11.82 4.78 -0.68
CA GLN A 20 -12.15 5.06 -2.08
C GLN A 20 -10.92 5.41 -2.95
N SER A 21 -9.79 5.81 -2.36
CA SER A 21 -8.69 6.43 -3.13
C SER A 21 -7.56 5.49 -3.57
N GLU A 22 -7.53 4.22 -3.14
CA GLU A 22 -6.44 3.29 -3.47
C GLU A 22 -6.93 1.97 -4.10
N VAL A 23 -7.68 2.03 -5.20
CA VAL A 23 -7.82 0.86 -6.10
C VAL A 23 -7.94 1.32 -7.56
N THR A 24 -6.81 1.56 -8.22
CA THR A 24 -6.76 1.51 -9.70
C THR A 24 -5.67 0.52 -10.10
N GLY A 25 -6.09 -0.69 -10.43
CA GLY A 25 -5.24 -1.78 -10.88
C GLY A 25 -6.10 -2.95 -11.36
N THR A 26 -6.73 -2.75 -12.52
CA THR A 26 -7.16 -3.77 -13.49
C THR A 26 -7.57 -5.16 -12.95
N ASP A 27 -8.87 -5.39 -12.87
CA ASP A 27 -9.48 -6.56 -13.52
C ASP A 27 -10.90 -6.19 -13.96
N VAL A 28 -11.26 -6.53 -15.19
CA VAL A 28 -12.63 -6.36 -15.72
C VAL A 28 -13.31 -7.70 -15.51
N GLY A 29 -14.10 -7.82 -14.43
CA GLY A 29 -14.83 -9.05 -14.14
C GLY A 29 -15.59 -8.98 -12.84
N ASP A 30 -16.93 -8.89 -12.96
CA ASP A 30 -17.96 -8.99 -11.93
C ASP A 30 -17.93 -7.90 -10.85
N ASP A 31 -18.58 -6.76 -11.14
CA ASP A 31 -19.00 -5.75 -10.15
C ASP A 31 -20.11 -6.36 -9.26
N GLN A 32 -19.76 -7.37 -8.48
CA GLN A 32 -20.50 -7.71 -7.29
C GLN A 32 -20.10 -6.65 -6.26
N ASP A 33 -21.00 -5.71 -5.98
CA ASP A 33 -20.82 -4.68 -4.96
C ASP A 33 -20.51 -5.39 -3.64
N ASP A 34 -19.22 -5.47 -3.30
CA ASP A 34 -18.67 -6.19 -2.16
C ASP A 34 -19.18 -5.52 -0.86
N HIS A 35 -20.42 -5.86 -0.48
CA HIS A 35 -21.06 -5.29 0.69
C HIS A 35 -20.49 -5.92 1.96
N TRP A 36 -19.51 -5.25 2.55
CA TRP A 36 -18.89 -5.65 3.81
C TRP A 36 -19.54 -4.91 4.99
N ASP A 37 -20.40 -5.61 5.72
CA ASP A 37 -20.85 -5.17 7.02
C ASP A 37 -19.85 -5.55 8.14
N ASN A 38 -20.09 -5.07 9.35
CA ASN A 38 -19.24 -5.39 10.50
C ASN A 38 -19.30 -6.88 10.86
N ASN A 39 -20.43 -7.55 10.62
CA ASN A 39 -20.59 -8.95 10.98
C ASN A 39 -19.81 -9.88 10.04
N SER A 40 -19.96 -9.71 8.73
CA SER A 40 -19.16 -10.41 7.69
C SER A 40 -17.67 -10.18 7.88
N THR A 41 -17.27 -8.95 8.25
CA THR A 41 -15.87 -8.63 8.55
C THR A 41 -15.37 -9.38 9.80
N LYS A 42 -16.17 -9.48 10.86
CA LYS A 42 -15.82 -10.29 12.04
C LYS A 42 -15.72 -11.77 11.70
N THR A 43 -16.70 -12.32 10.97
CA THR A 43 -16.72 -13.72 10.54
C THR A 43 -15.50 -14.06 9.69
N LEU A 44 -15.11 -13.18 8.76
CA LEU A 44 -13.89 -13.31 7.96
C LEU A 44 -12.65 -13.47 8.85
N LEU A 45 -12.52 -12.62 9.87
CA LEU A 45 -11.34 -12.61 10.75
C LEU A 45 -11.32 -13.82 11.70
N ASP A 46 -12.47 -14.21 12.22
CA ASP A 46 -12.61 -15.38 13.10
C ASP A 46 -12.28 -16.68 12.35
N LEU A 47 -12.81 -16.85 11.14
CA LEU A 47 -12.48 -18.00 10.29
C LEU A 47 -11.00 -18.00 9.88
N TYR A 48 -10.40 -16.83 9.68
CA TYR A 48 -8.97 -16.72 9.43
C TYR A 48 -8.15 -17.19 10.63
N LEU A 49 -8.53 -16.79 11.85
CA LEU A 49 -7.91 -17.25 13.09
C LEU A 49 -8.03 -18.77 13.26
N GLN A 50 -9.20 -19.34 13.00
CA GLN A 50 -9.40 -20.80 13.09
C GLN A 50 -8.54 -21.58 12.07
N ASN A 51 -8.24 -20.98 10.91
CA ASN A 51 -7.45 -21.59 9.85
C ASN A 51 -5.99 -21.09 9.80
N LEU A 52 -5.53 -20.43 10.86
CA LEU A 52 -4.21 -19.79 10.93
C LEU A 52 -3.06 -20.77 10.61
N ASP A 53 -3.15 -22.00 11.12
CA ASP A 53 -2.15 -23.05 10.85
C ASP A 53 -2.12 -23.47 9.38
N LYS A 54 -3.28 -23.50 8.71
CA LYS A 54 -3.36 -23.78 7.26
C LYS A 54 -2.75 -22.64 6.45
N PHE A 55 -2.89 -21.39 6.89
CA PHE A 55 -2.25 -20.23 6.24
C PHE A 55 -0.73 -20.16 6.47
N ARG A 56 -0.25 -20.71 7.60
CA ARG A 56 1.17 -20.79 7.96
C ARG A 56 1.88 -21.97 7.29
N SER A 57 1.18 -23.09 7.13
CA SER A 57 1.72 -24.28 6.48
C SER A 57 1.80 -24.11 4.97
N SER A 58 2.98 -24.35 4.39
CA SER A 58 3.17 -24.37 2.93
C SER A 58 2.47 -25.56 2.24
N LYS A 59 2.00 -26.55 3.01
CA LYS A 59 1.39 -27.78 2.48
C LYS A 59 -0.05 -27.57 1.97
N VAL A 60 -0.75 -26.54 2.43
CA VAL A 60 -2.12 -26.24 2.02
C VAL A 60 -2.12 -25.05 1.07
N LYS A 61 -2.78 -25.18 -0.09
CA LYS A 61 -2.94 -24.06 -1.01
C LYS A 61 -3.83 -23.01 -0.36
N LYS A 62 -3.30 -21.81 -0.12
CA LYS A 62 -4.04 -20.67 0.45
C LYS A 62 -5.33 -20.36 -0.31
N LYS A 63 -5.36 -20.60 -1.62
CA LYS A 63 -6.56 -20.47 -2.46
C LYS A 63 -7.73 -21.33 -1.96
N THR A 64 -7.46 -22.55 -1.50
CA THR A 64 -8.49 -23.45 -0.97
C THR A 64 -9.05 -22.95 0.35
N VAL A 65 -8.19 -22.44 1.23
CA VAL A 65 -8.62 -21.88 2.52
C VAL A 65 -9.46 -20.61 2.32
N TRP A 66 -9.06 -19.74 1.39
CA TRP A 66 -9.87 -18.57 1.04
C TRP A 66 -11.21 -18.95 0.43
N ALA A 67 -11.30 -20.04 -0.33
CA ALA A 67 -12.57 -20.55 -0.85
C ALA A 67 -13.51 -21.05 0.25
N GLU A 68 -12.98 -21.75 1.26
CA GLU A 68 -13.76 -22.18 2.44
C GLU A 68 -14.32 -20.97 3.21
N ILE A 69 -13.48 -19.94 3.41
CA ILE A 69 -13.87 -18.72 4.12
C ILE A 69 -14.90 -17.91 3.32
N ALA A 70 -14.67 -17.75 2.02
CA ALA A 70 -15.56 -17.07 1.09
C ALA A 70 -16.99 -17.63 1.12
N HIS A 71 -17.10 -18.96 1.10
CA HIS A 71 -18.39 -19.64 1.19
C HIS A 71 -19.16 -19.29 2.47
N ALA A 72 -18.45 -19.18 3.60
CA ALA A 72 -19.08 -18.84 4.88
C ALA A 72 -19.43 -17.35 5.03
N VAL A 73 -18.66 -16.47 4.37
CA VAL A 73 -18.84 -15.00 4.44
C VAL A 73 -19.80 -14.49 3.36
N GLY A 74 -20.10 -15.31 2.34
CA GLY A 74 -20.99 -14.93 1.23
C GLY A 74 -20.36 -13.95 0.24
N ASN A 75 -19.02 -13.94 0.15
CA ASN A 75 -18.25 -13.09 -0.76
C ASN A 75 -17.29 -13.94 -1.59
N SER A 76 -16.68 -13.38 -2.65
CA SER A 76 -15.68 -14.11 -3.43
C SER A 76 -14.38 -14.35 -2.63
N PRO A 77 -13.62 -15.43 -2.92
CA PRO A 77 -12.30 -15.68 -2.31
C PRO A 77 -11.34 -14.51 -2.50
N GLU A 78 -11.37 -13.89 -3.68
CA GLU A 78 -10.55 -12.75 -4.05
C GLU A 78 -10.94 -11.49 -3.25
N SER A 79 -12.25 -11.26 -3.06
CA SER A 79 -12.77 -10.18 -2.21
C SER A 79 -12.38 -10.36 -0.74
N CYS A 80 -12.47 -11.59 -0.21
CA CYS A 80 -12.06 -11.92 1.15
C CYS A 80 -10.56 -11.66 1.39
N ASP A 81 -9.71 -12.11 0.48
CA ASP A 81 -8.25 -11.89 0.54
C ASP A 81 -7.91 -10.39 0.43
N LYS A 82 -8.57 -9.66 -0.49
CA LYS A 82 -8.43 -8.20 -0.62
C LYS A 82 -8.86 -7.46 0.65
N LYS A 83 -10.04 -7.78 1.20
CA LYS A 83 -10.55 -7.21 2.44
C LYS A 83 -9.59 -7.45 3.60
N PHE A 84 -9.11 -8.68 3.75
CA PHE A 84 -8.15 -9.02 4.81
C PHE A 84 -6.84 -8.24 4.68
N ARG A 85 -6.28 -8.11 3.46
CA ARG A 85 -5.08 -7.30 3.22
C ARG A 85 -5.27 -5.83 3.61
N ASN A 86 -6.43 -5.25 3.28
CA ASN A 86 -6.76 -3.86 3.64
C ASN A 86 -6.86 -3.67 5.16
N LEU A 87 -7.49 -4.62 5.86
CA LEU A 87 -7.55 -4.62 7.32
C LEU A 87 -6.14 -4.76 7.93
N LYS A 88 -5.30 -5.65 7.38
CA LYS A 88 -3.90 -5.80 7.81
C LYS A 88 -3.09 -4.52 7.64
N GLN A 89 -3.27 -3.79 6.53
CA GLN A 89 -2.60 -2.52 6.31
C GLN A 89 -3.01 -1.48 7.37
N THR A 90 -4.30 -1.45 7.72
CA THR A 90 -4.82 -0.60 8.78
C THR A 90 -4.24 -0.95 10.14
N TYR A 91 -4.18 -2.23 10.48
CA TYR A 91 -3.51 -2.72 11.68
C TYR A 91 -2.05 -2.23 11.77
N VAL A 92 -1.24 -2.46 10.72
CA VAL A 92 0.17 -2.03 10.70
C VAL A 92 0.30 -0.52 10.87
N ARG A 93 -0.58 0.27 10.24
CA ARG A 93 -0.58 1.74 10.39
C ARG A 93 -0.88 2.17 11.82
N LEU A 94 -1.88 1.55 12.45
CA LEU A 94 -2.24 1.81 13.84
C LEU A 94 -1.08 1.43 14.79
N LEU A 95 -0.43 0.30 14.51
CA LEU A 95 0.70 -0.21 15.28
C LEU A 95 1.94 0.69 15.18
N LYS A 96 2.27 1.18 13.98
CA LYS A 96 3.30 2.21 13.78
C LYS A 96 3.01 3.47 14.59
N ARG A 97 1.76 3.94 14.58
CA ARG A 97 1.36 5.15 15.31
C ARG A 97 1.48 4.95 16.82
N ARG A 98 1.05 3.79 17.33
CA ARG A 98 1.22 3.40 18.75
C ARG A 98 2.68 3.34 19.17
N ASN A 99 3.57 2.89 18.29
CA ASN A 99 5.00 2.78 18.57
C ASN A 99 5.74 4.13 18.53
N ARG A 100 5.18 5.15 17.86
CA ARG A 100 5.79 6.48 17.75
C ARG A 100 5.48 7.39 18.92
N ASN A 101 4.24 7.36 19.43
CA ASN A 101 3.79 8.18 20.54
C ASN A 101 3.02 7.30 21.53
N GLU A 102 3.46 7.31 22.79
CA GLU A 102 2.87 6.59 23.90
C GLU A 102 1.51 7.21 24.25
N ILE A 103 0.50 6.38 24.54
CA ILE A 103 -0.89 6.74 24.91
C ILE A 103 -1.82 7.10 23.72
N VAL A 104 -1.89 6.24 22.71
CA VAL A 104 -3.02 6.25 21.76
C VAL A 104 -3.92 5.04 22.02
N MET A 105 -5.13 5.27 22.51
CA MET A 105 -6.15 4.23 22.65
C MET A 105 -6.71 3.87 21.27
N ILE A 106 -6.49 2.63 20.83
CA ILE A 106 -6.94 2.17 19.51
C ILE A 106 -8.36 1.65 19.63
N LYS A 107 -9.36 2.45 19.25
CA LYS A 107 -10.79 2.07 19.25
C LYS A 107 -11.23 1.23 18.04
N TRP A 108 -10.29 0.54 17.39
CA TRP A 108 -10.62 -0.24 16.21
C TRP A 108 -11.11 -1.63 16.60
N PRO A 109 -12.36 -2.04 16.27
CA PRO A 109 -12.95 -3.28 16.76
C PRO A 109 -12.19 -4.56 16.37
N TYR A 110 -11.37 -4.48 15.33
CA TYR A 110 -10.60 -5.62 14.82
C TYR A 110 -9.15 -5.63 15.33
N PHE A 111 -8.73 -4.63 16.10
CA PHE A 111 -7.34 -4.51 16.54
C PHE A 111 -6.89 -5.70 17.38
N GLU A 112 -7.70 -6.09 18.36
CA GLU A 112 -7.41 -7.22 19.25
C GLU A 112 -7.32 -8.55 18.49
N ILE A 113 -8.18 -8.74 17.48
CA ILE A 113 -8.14 -9.92 16.62
C ILE A 113 -6.82 -9.98 15.84
N PHE A 114 -6.36 -8.84 15.31
CA PHE A 114 -5.07 -8.77 14.62
C PHE A 114 -3.87 -8.93 15.56
N GLU A 115 -3.96 -8.44 16.80
CA GLU A 115 -2.95 -8.73 17.83
C GLU A 115 -2.87 -10.25 18.07
N GLN A 116 -4.00 -10.96 18.18
CA GLN A 116 -3.99 -12.43 18.32
C GLN A 116 -3.39 -13.16 17.10
N ILE A 117 -3.59 -12.64 15.89
CA ILE A 117 -3.03 -13.25 14.66
C ILE A 117 -1.50 -13.11 14.60
N TYR A 118 -0.97 -11.97 15.07
CA TYR A 118 0.39 -11.52 14.78
C TYR A 118 1.30 -11.34 16.00
N SER A 119 0.76 -11.37 17.22
CA SER A 119 1.48 -11.29 18.48
C SER A 119 1.38 -12.65 19.17
N GLU A 120 2.51 -13.33 19.31
CA GLU A 120 2.61 -14.56 20.11
C GLU A 120 3.50 -14.25 21.31
N ASN A 121 2.95 -14.38 22.52
CA ASN A 121 3.67 -14.16 23.78
C ASN A 121 4.31 -12.76 23.93
N GLY A 122 3.71 -11.74 23.31
CA GLY A 122 4.21 -10.36 23.39
C GLY A 122 5.27 -10.01 22.34
N GLU A 123 5.65 -10.96 21.47
CA GLU A 123 6.51 -10.70 20.33
C GLU A 123 5.71 -10.71 19.02
N TYR A 124 5.96 -9.70 18.18
CA TYR A 124 5.36 -9.65 16.85
C TYR A 124 6.11 -10.54 15.87
N ARG A 125 5.37 -11.16 14.96
CA ARG A 125 5.95 -11.93 13.86
C ARG A 125 6.92 -11.06 13.04
N PRO A 126 7.99 -11.65 12.45
CA PRO A 126 9.02 -10.91 11.72
C PRO A 126 8.47 -10.01 10.59
N ASP A 127 7.41 -10.44 9.89
CA ASP A 127 6.79 -9.65 8.82
C ASP A 127 6.11 -8.38 9.31
N ILE A 128 5.69 -8.35 10.58
CA ILE A 128 5.12 -7.19 11.25
C ILE A 128 6.24 -6.35 11.88
N GLN A 129 7.24 -6.99 12.49
CA GLN A 129 8.38 -6.32 13.12
C GLN A 129 9.15 -5.43 12.12
N VAL A 130 9.46 -5.96 10.92
CA VAL A 130 10.12 -5.19 9.84
C VAL A 130 9.27 -3.98 9.45
N LYS A 131 7.96 -4.18 9.29
CA LYS A 131 7.06 -3.10 8.89
C LYS A 131 7.03 -2.00 9.93
N ILE A 132 7.02 -2.29 11.22
CA ILE A 132 7.01 -1.28 12.29
C ILE A 132 8.31 -0.46 12.32
N GLN A 133 9.46 -1.08 12.02
CA GLN A 133 10.78 -0.43 12.05
C GLN A 133 11.10 0.43 10.82
N ASP A 134 10.36 0.29 9.71
CA ASP A 134 10.50 1.14 8.51
C ASP A 134 10.11 2.60 8.81
N ASN A 135 11.02 3.32 9.47
CA ASN A 135 10.97 4.75 9.82
C ASN A 135 11.62 5.64 8.74
N ALA A 136 12.33 5.05 7.78
CA ALA A 136 13.15 5.76 6.81
C ALA A 136 12.31 6.52 5.76
N THR A 137 11.22 5.92 5.25
CA THR A 137 10.40 6.54 4.20
C THR A 137 9.61 7.74 4.70
N GLU A 138 9.12 7.69 5.93
CA GLU A 138 8.27 8.75 6.51
C GLU A 138 9.09 10.00 6.90
N THR A 139 10.35 9.81 7.33
CA THR A 139 11.30 10.89 7.60
C THR A 139 11.68 11.62 6.31
N VAL A 140 11.91 10.90 5.22
CA VAL A 140 12.22 11.49 3.90
C VAL A 140 11.02 12.26 3.35
N THR A 141 9.80 11.75 3.50
CA THR A 141 8.59 12.46 3.07
C THR A 141 8.36 13.75 3.88
N LYS A 142 8.57 13.72 5.20
CA LYS A 142 8.49 14.93 6.05
C LYS A 142 9.56 15.96 5.69
N ALA A 143 10.79 15.53 5.43
CA ALA A 143 11.88 16.43 5.05
C ALA A 143 11.58 17.16 3.73
N ILE A 144 11.07 16.45 2.72
CA ILE A 144 10.68 17.06 1.44
C ILE A 144 9.53 18.06 1.62
N LEU A 145 8.56 17.75 2.49
CA LEU A 145 7.42 18.64 2.77
C LEU A 145 7.85 19.92 3.52
N SER A 146 8.82 19.80 4.43
CA SER A 146 9.35 20.96 5.19
C SER A 146 10.17 21.93 4.35
N MET A 147 10.63 21.53 3.15
CA MET A 147 11.31 22.45 2.23
C MET A 147 10.34 23.28 1.37
N ALA A 148 9.03 23.05 1.48
CA ALA A 148 8.03 23.62 0.58
C ALA A 148 7.20 24.78 1.18
N GLU A 149 7.66 25.43 2.25
CA GLU A 149 6.98 26.64 2.79
C GLU A 149 7.61 27.94 2.28
N PRO A 150 6.84 28.83 1.61
CA PRO A 150 7.24 30.22 1.40
C PRO A 150 6.86 31.08 2.62
N SER A 151 7.86 31.80 3.11
CA SER A 151 7.82 32.84 4.15
C SER A 151 6.95 34.06 3.79
N LYS A 152 6.15 34.55 4.77
CA LYS A 152 5.89 35.98 5.14
C LYS A 152 4.81 36.03 6.24
N PHE A 153 5.11 36.46 7.48
CA PHE A 153 5.16 37.82 8.06
C PHE A 153 3.84 38.25 8.75
N GLU A 154 4.00 38.83 9.95
CA GLU A 154 3.06 39.03 11.07
C GLU A 154 1.93 40.06 10.87
N GLN A 155 0.79 39.88 11.58
CA GLN A 155 0.16 40.86 12.50
C GLN A 155 -1.17 40.34 13.11
N GLU A 156 -1.26 40.36 14.44
CA GLU A 156 -2.50 40.42 15.27
C GLU A 156 -2.68 41.91 15.72
N PRO A 157 -3.81 42.41 16.28
CA PRO A 157 -5.03 41.72 16.76
C PRO A 157 -6.39 42.40 16.39
N ASP A 158 -7.51 41.75 16.73
CA ASP A 158 -8.70 42.30 17.45
C ASP A 158 -10.06 41.71 16.99
N MET A 159 -10.94 41.65 18.00
CA MET A 159 -12.24 40.99 18.17
C MET A 159 -13.33 41.31 17.12
N GLY A 160 -14.21 40.33 16.88
CA GLY A 160 -15.57 40.60 16.40
C GLY A 160 -16.19 39.57 15.45
N GLU A 161 -16.94 38.63 16.02
CA GLU A 161 -18.18 38.00 15.53
C GLU A 161 -18.42 37.64 14.04
N ASN A 162 -18.65 36.34 13.83
CA ASN A 162 -19.71 35.73 13.02
C ASN A 162 -19.91 36.16 11.54
N SER A 163 -19.45 35.33 10.59
CA SER A 163 -20.23 35.02 9.39
C SER A 163 -19.81 33.70 8.72
N ASN A 164 -20.74 32.74 8.79
CA ASN A 164 -20.72 31.42 8.19
C ASN A 164 -21.04 31.53 6.68
N GLY A 165 -20.16 31.07 5.78
CA GLY A 165 -20.55 30.92 4.36
C GLY A 165 -19.48 30.79 3.27
N GLN A 166 -18.17 30.96 3.54
CA GLN A 166 -17.15 30.95 2.46
C GLN A 166 -16.15 29.77 2.48
N SER A 167 -16.31 28.80 3.38
CA SER A 167 -15.29 27.75 3.60
C SER A 167 -15.49 26.48 2.75
N GLU A 168 -16.72 26.12 2.37
CA GLU A 168 -17.00 24.80 1.76
C GLU A 168 -16.60 24.69 0.28
N GLU A 169 -16.78 25.74 -0.51
CA GLU A 169 -16.47 25.67 -1.95
C GLU A 169 -14.96 25.70 -2.21
N SER A 170 -14.20 26.42 -1.39
CA SER A 170 -12.74 26.45 -1.42
C SER A 170 -12.15 25.08 -1.07
N LYS A 171 -12.72 24.37 -0.09
CA LYS A 171 -12.34 22.99 0.26
C LYS A 171 -12.64 21.99 -0.86
N ARG A 172 -13.81 22.11 -1.50
CA ARG A 172 -14.19 21.25 -2.64
C ARG A 172 -13.32 21.47 -3.87
N LYS A 173 -12.97 22.74 -4.18
CA LYS A 173 -12.05 23.08 -5.28
C LYS A 173 -10.63 22.58 -5.01
N LEU A 174 -10.15 22.69 -3.76
CA LEU A 174 -8.84 22.16 -3.36
C LEU A 174 -8.78 20.63 -3.45
N ASN A 175 -9.82 19.93 -3.02
CA ASN A 175 -9.93 18.47 -3.13
C ASN A 175 -10.01 18.00 -4.58
N ARG A 176 -10.77 18.71 -5.44
CA ARG A 176 -10.83 18.42 -6.88
C ARG A 176 -9.47 18.59 -7.56
N ARG A 177 -8.70 19.62 -7.15
CA ARG A 177 -7.35 19.90 -7.66
C ARG A 177 -6.32 18.85 -7.23
N ARG A 178 -6.35 18.40 -5.97
CA ARG A 178 -5.51 17.28 -5.48
C ARG A 178 -5.75 15.98 -6.24
N TYR A 179 -7.00 15.67 -6.56
CA TYR A 179 -7.34 14.45 -7.32
C TYR A 179 -6.83 14.50 -8.77
N THR A 180 -6.89 15.66 -9.42
CA THR A 180 -6.34 15.84 -10.77
C THR A 180 -4.82 15.78 -10.79
N ASP A 181 -4.16 16.30 -9.75
CA ASP A 181 -2.70 16.30 -9.65
C ASP A 181 -2.18 14.87 -9.42
N PHE A 182 -2.84 14.08 -8.56
CA PHE A 182 -2.48 12.67 -8.35
C PHE A 182 -2.67 11.84 -9.63
N ARG A 183 -3.79 12.04 -10.34
CA ARG A 183 -4.04 11.38 -11.64
C ARG A 183 -2.99 11.76 -12.68
N LYS A 184 -2.54 13.01 -12.70
CA LYS A 184 -1.49 13.50 -13.61
C LYS A 184 -0.13 12.86 -13.29
N VAL A 185 0.24 12.77 -12.02
CA VAL A 185 1.47 12.10 -11.56
C VAL A 185 1.45 10.61 -11.89
N ALA A 186 0.33 9.91 -11.68
CA ALA A 186 0.20 8.50 -12.04
C ALA A 186 0.35 8.26 -13.55
N LEU A 187 -0.23 9.15 -14.37
CA LEU A 187 -0.10 9.10 -15.83
C LEU A 187 1.33 9.38 -16.28
N GLU A 188 2.00 10.37 -15.65
CA GLU A 188 3.40 10.69 -15.90
C GLU A 188 4.32 9.52 -15.54
N MET A 189 4.13 8.89 -14.38
CA MET A 189 4.84 7.68 -13.96
C MET A 189 4.68 6.55 -14.97
N ARG A 190 3.44 6.28 -15.42
CA ARG A 190 3.16 5.25 -16.43
C ARG A 190 3.82 5.56 -17.78
N ASN A 191 3.81 6.82 -18.22
CA ASN A 191 4.47 7.21 -19.47
C ASN A 191 5.99 7.10 -19.35
N ARG A 192 6.57 7.49 -18.20
CA ARG A 192 8.00 7.33 -17.93
C ARG A 192 8.40 5.86 -17.90
N GLN A 193 7.57 4.99 -17.31
CA GLN A 193 7.77 3.55 -17.30
C GLN A 193 7.81 2.99 -18.73
N ARG A 194 6.86 3.38 -19.58
CA ARG A 194 6.87 3.00 -21.00
C ARG A 194 8.15 3.43 -21.72
N THR A 195 8.61 4.67 -21.52
CA THR A 195 9.86 5.14 -22.14
C THR A 195 11.08 4.37 -21.64
N VAL A 196 11.10 3.95 -20.38
CA VAL A 196 12.17 3.11 -19.83
C VAL A 196 12.14 1.72 -20.47
N GLU A 197 10.97 1.11 -20.58
CA GLU A 197 10.77 -0.18 -21.25
C GLU A 197 11.23 -0.14 -22.71
N GLU A 198 10.82 0.88 -23.47
CA GLU A 198 11.27 1.06 -24.86
C GLU A 198 12.79 1.22 -24.99
N LYS A 199 13.44 1.88 -24.01
CA LYS A 199 14.90 2.01 -23.97
C LYS A 199 15.58 0.68 -23.61
N LEU A 200 14.98 -0.10 -22.71
CA LEU A 200 15.47 -1.44 -22.36
C LEU A 200 15.37 -2.39 -23.55
N ASP A 201 14.26 -2.40 -24.28
CA ASP A 201 14.10 -3.24 -25.47
C ASP A 201 15.13 -2.90 -26.55
N LYS A 202 15.41 -1.61 -26.76
CA LYS A 202 16.49 -1.17 -27.66
C LYS A 202 17.86 -1.67 -27.20
N LEU A 203 18.14 -1.60 -25.90
CA LEU A 203 19.41 -2.10 -25.35
C LEU A 203 19.52 -3.62 -25.50
N ILE A 204 18.46 -4.37 -25.23
CA ILE A 204 18.40 -5.83 -25.41
C ILE A 204 18.71 -6.18 -26.86
N ASN A 205 18.10 -5.49 -27.82
CA ASN A 205 18.34 -5.72 -29.24
C ASN A 205 19.83 -5.45 -29.60
N ILE A 206 20.39 -4.31 -29.17
CA ILE A 206 21.81 -3.99 -29.41
C ILE A 206 22.74 -5.05 -28.81
N VAL A 207 22.45 -5.54 -27.60
CA VAL A 207 23.25 -6.57 -26.94
C VAL A 207 23.13 -7.92 -27.67
N GLN A 208 21.93 -8.29 -28.10
CA GLN A 208 21.69 -9.51 -28.87
C GLN A 208 22.46 -9.48 -30.21
N GLU A 209 22.43 -8.34 -30.90
CA GLU A 209 23.17 -8.14 -32.15
C GLU A 209 24.68 -8.19 -31.92
N SER A 210 25.18 -7.52 -30.88
CA SER A 210 26.59 -7.62 -30.51
C SER A 210 27.01 -9.05 -30.21
N ASN A 211 26.17 -9.83 -29.51
CA ASN A 211 26.42 -11.23 -29.22
C ASN A 211 26.37 -12.11 -30.49
N ASN A 212 25.49 -11.81 -31.46
CA ASN A 212 25.48 -12.48 -32.75
C ASN A 212 26.82 -12.26 -33.47
N ILE A 213 27.25 -11.01 -33.60
CA ILE A 213 28.53 -10.65 -34.24
C ILE A 213 29.70 -11.36 -33.54
N GLN A 214 29.70 -11.40 -32.21
CA GLN A 214 30.73 -12.12 -31.46
C GLN A 214 30.72 -13.62 -31.73
N ARG A 215 29.53 -14.23 -31.83
CA ARG A 215 29.39 -15.66 -32.19
C ARG A 215 29.94 -15.93 -33.59
N GLU A 216 29.57 -15.13 -34.59
CA GLU A 216 30.08 -15.27 -35.95
C GLU A 216 31.60 -15.09 -36.01
N ARG A 217 32.14 -14.07 -35.33
CA ARG A 217 33.58 -13.85 -35.21
C ARG A 217 34.28 -15.08 -34.61
N ASN A 218 33.73 -15.66 -33.55
CA ASN A 218 34.30 -16.84 -32.91
C ASN A 218 34.26 -18.07 -33.84
N ILE A 219 33.19 -18.22 -34.64
CA ILE A 219 33.10 -19.29 -35.65
C ILE A 219 34.19 -19.11 -36.72
N LEU A 220 34.35 -17.89 -37.25
CA LEU A 220 35.38 -17.59 -38.25
C LEU A 220 36.79 -17.83 -37.70
N PHE A 221 37.07 -17.45 -36.45
CA PHE A 221 38.34 -17.76 -35.80
C PHE A 221 38.59 -19.26 -35.69
N GLN A 222 37.57 -20.04 -35.31
CA GLN A 222 37.70 -21.51 -35.25
C GLN A 222 37.97 -22.10 -36.64
N GLN A 223 37.27 -21.64 -37.68
CA GLN A 223 37.51 -22.08 -39.05
C GLN A 223 38.93 -21.76 -39.51
N PHE A 224 39.43 -20.55 -39.21
CA PHE A 224 40.80 -20.15 -39.53
C PHE A 224 41.84 -21.01 -38.79
N LEU A 225 41.68 -21.22 -37.48
CA LEU A 225 42.57 -22.09 -36.71
C LEU A 225 42.60 -23.53 -37.25
N ASN A 226 41.44 -24.06 -37.64
CA ASN A 226 41.35 -25.39 -38.24
C ASN A 226 42.09 -25.46 -39.59
N SER A 227 42.01 -24.41 -40.40
CA SER A 227 42.73 -24.36 -41.69
C SER A 227 44.25 -24.32 -41.53
N LEU A 228 44.76 -23.66 -40.48
CA LEU A 228 46.19 -23.64 -40.16
C LEU A 228 46.68 -25.01 -39.66
N ASN A 229 45.86 -25.73 -38.90
CA ASN A 229 46.21 -27.06 -38.38
C ASN A 229 46.14 -28.18 -39.43
N GLN A 230 45.62 -27.91 -40.63
CA GLN A 230 45.55 -28.85 -41.75
C GLN A 230 46.71 -28.72 -42.74
N THR A 231 47.63 -27.77 -42.52
CA THR A 231 48.88 -27.59 -43.30
C THR A 231 50.05 -28.16 -42.53
#